data_AF-A0A972CED7-F1
#
_entry.id   AF-A0A972CED7-F1
#
_cell.length_a   1.000
_cell.length_b   1.000
_cell.length_c   1.000
_cell.angle_alpha   90.00
_cell.angle_beta   90.00
_cell.angle_gamma   90.00
#
_symmetry.space_group_name_H-M   'P 1'
#
loop_
_entity.id
_entity.type
_entity.pdbx_description
1 polymer ?
#
loop_
_entity_poly.entity_id
_entity_poly.type
_entity_poly.pdbx_seq_one_letter_code
_entity_poly.pdbx_strand_id
1 'polypeptide(L)' 'MSVIKIINLTFGYDASAVNVFENLSLELDSDWRLGLVGRNGRGKTTLM' A
#
# COMPACT_ATOMS: atom_id res chain seq x y z
N MET A 1 16.14 -10.52 6.79
CA MET A 1 15.59 -9.19 6.47
C MET A 1 15.12 -9.24 5.03
N SER A 2 13.86 -8.90 4.79
CA SER A 2 13.30 -8.87 3.43
C SER A 2 12.95 -7.44 3.09
N VAL A 3 13.37 -6.98 1.91
CA VAL A 3 13.05 -5.65 1.43
C VAL A 3 12.15 -5.80 0.22
N ILE A 4 10.99 -5.13 0.24
CA ILE A 4 10.13 -5.02 -0.94
C ILE A 4 10.53 -3.76 -1.68
N LYS A 5 11.06 -3.92 -2.90
CA LYS A 5 11.37 -2.81 -3.79
C LYS A 5 10.35 -2.74 -4.89
N ILE A 6 9.75 -1.57 -5.05
CA ILE A 6 8.94 -1.21 -6.21
C ILE A 6 9.74 -0.17 -6.98
N ILE A 7 10.00 -0.43 -8.26
CA ILE A 7 10.85 0.41 -9.09
C ILE A 7 10.03 0.80 -10.32
N ASN A 8 9.85 2.11 -10.51
CA ASN A 8 9.20 2.73 -11.66
C ASN A 8 7.80 2.13 -11.97
N LEU A 9 6.97 1.95 -10.93
CA LEU A 9 5.61 1.47 -11.09
C LEU A 9 4.74 2.58 -11.70
N THR A 10 4.22 2.31 -12.89
CA THR A 10 3.08 3.01 -13.46
C THR A 10 1.91 2.03 -13.53
N PHE A 11 0.78 2.41 -12.95
CA PHE A 11 -0.42 1.58 -12.89
C PHE A 11 -1.67 2.44 -13.01
N GLY A 12 -2.61 1.99 -13.82
CA GLY A 12 -3.91 2.61 -14.02
C GLY A 12 -4.95 1.56 -14.40
N TYR A 13 -6.23 1.94 -14.32
CA TYR A 13 -7.33 1.10 -14.81
C TYR A 13 -7.69 1.51 -16.24
N ASP A 14 -8.06 0.55 -17.09
CA ASP A 14 -8.32 0.77 -18.52
C ASP A 14 -9.34 1.87 -18.83
N ALA A 15 -10.34 2.06 -17.95
CA ALA A 15 -11.38 3.08 -18.10
C ALA A 15 -11.02 4.44 -17.47
N SER A 16 -9.84 4.57 -16.85
CA SER A 16 -9.39 5.79 -16.20
C SER A 16 -8.49 6.59 -17.15
N ALA A 17 -8.81 7.87 -17.33
CA ALA A 17 -7.97 8.78 -18.12
C ALA A 17 -6.64 9.12 -17.43
N VAL A 18 -6.50 8.81 -16.14
CA VAL A 18 -5.32 9.14 -15.33
C VAL A 18 -4.83 7.89 -14.61
N ASN A 19 -3.52 7.68 -14.64
CA ASN A 19 -2.87 6.61 -13.91
C ASN A 19 -2.98 6.84 -12.40
N VAL A 20 -3.19 5.76 -11.65
CA VAL A 20 -3.23 5.77 -10.18
C VAL A 20 -1.82 6.00 -9.63
N PHE A 21 -0.82 5.38 -10.25
CA PHE A 21 0.59 5.61 -9.98
C PHE A 21 1.30 5.96 -11.27
N GLU A 22 2.16 6.97 -11.22
CA GLU A 22 3.03 7.35 -12.32
C GLU A 22 4.47 7.37 -11.84
N ASN A 23 5.31 6.50 -12.41
CA ASN A 23 6.73 6.38 -12.10
C ASN A 23 7.06 6.29 -10.60
N LEU A 24 6.27 5.51 -9.85
CA LEU A 24 6.43 5.35 -8.41
C LEU A 24 7.60 4.39 -8.11
N SER A 25 8.59 4.87 -7.35
CA SER A 25 9.64 4.04 -6.77
C SER A 25 9.57 4.11 -5.26
N LEU A 26 9.50 2.95 -4.59
CA LEU A 26 9.49 2.86 -3.14
C LEU A 26 10.22 1.62 -2.63
N GLU A 27 10.74 1.74 -1.41
CA GLU A 27 11.44 0.67 -0.71
C GLU A 27 10.79 0.49 0.66
N LEU A 28 10.24 -0.69 0.91
CA LEU A 28 9.65 -1.07 2.18
C LEU A 28 10.57 -2.06 2.87
N ASP A 29 11.03 -1.71 4.06
CA ASP A 29 11.68 -2.65 4.95
C ASP A 29 10.61 -3.49 5.69
N SER A 30 10.82 -4.81 5.74
CA SER A 30 10.02 -5.75 6.55
C SER A 30 9.94 -5.42 8.04
N ASP A 31 10.78 -4.53 8.59
CA ASP A 31 10.73 -4.09 9.99
C ASP A 31 9.67 -3.00 10.30
N TRP A 32 8.81 -2.67 9.33
CA TRP A 32 7.70 -1.76 9.56
C TRP A 32 6.62 -2.36 10.48
N ARG A 33 6.16 -1.58 11.47
CA ARG A 33 5.03 -1.95 12.35
C ARG A 33 3.77 -1.19 11.91
N LEU A 34 2.83 -1.87 11.26
CA LEU A 34 1.50 -1.33 11.00
C LEU A 34 0.61 -1.49 12.24
N GLY A 35 0.21 -0.38 12.86
CA GLY A 35 -0.75 -0.37 13.96
C GLY A 35 -2.13 0.11 13.52
N LEU A 36 -3.15 -0.74 13.66
CA LEU A 36 -4.54 -0.35 13.39
C LEU A 36 -5.22 0.15 14.68
N VAL A 37 -5.44 1.46 14.79
CA VAL A 37 -6.08 2.09 15.96
C VAL A 37 -7.48 2.62 15.65
N GLY A 38 -8.41 2.44 16.58
CA GLY A 38 -9.80 2.92 16.46
C GLY A 38 -10.71 2.34 17.54
N ARG A 39 -11.87 2.96 17.80
CA ARG A 39 -12.85 2.47 18.80
C ARG A 39 -13.34 1.04 18.49
N ASN A 40 -13.83 0.33 19.49
CA ASN A 40 -14.43 -1.01 19.32
C ASN A 40 -15.59 -0.97 18.31
N GLY A 41 -15.71 -2.01 17.48
CA GLY A 41 -16.80 -2.13 16.48
C GLY A 41 -16.59 -1.40 15.15
N ARG A 42 -15.36 -1.00 14.81
CA ARG A 42 -15.05 -0.28 13.54
C ARG A 42 -14.36 -1.14 12.48
N GLY A 43 -14.56 -2.46 12.51
CA GLY A 43 -14.03 -3.37 11.47
C GLY A 43 -12.54 -3.72 11.61
N LYS A 44 -11.89 -3.38 12.73
CA LYS A 44 -10.46 -3.69 12.94
C LYS A 44 -10.14 -5.19 12.85
N THR A 45 -10.96 -6.02 13.48
CA THR A 45 -10.85 -7.50 13.43
C THR A 45 -11.34 -8.08 12.10
N THR A 46 -12.06 -7.30 11.30
CA THR A 46 -12.54 -7.71 9.97
C THR A 46 -11.48 -7.46 8.89
N LEU A 47 -10.55 -6.54 9.16
CA LEU A 47 -9.46 -6.16 8.25
C LEU A 47 -8.20 -7.03 8.43
N MET A 48 -8.05 -7.69 9.58
CA MET A 48 -7.00 -8.67 9.87
C MET A 48 -7.51 -10.08 9.58
#